data_AF-A0A7X8WMP1-F1
#
_entry.id   AF-A0A7X8WMP1-F1
#
_cell.length_a   1.000
_cell.length_b   1.000
_cell.length_c   1.000
_cell.angle_alpha   90.00
_cell.angle_beta   90.00
_cell.angle_gamma   90.00
#
_symmetry.space_group_name_H-M   'P 1'
#
loop_
_entity.id
_entity.type
_entity.pdbx_description
1 polymer ?
#
loop_
_entity_poly.entity_id
_entity_poly.type
_entity_poly.pdbx_seq_one_letter_code
_entity_poly.pdbx_strand_id
1 'polypeptide(L)'
;AAVSGLPLLNKEEQNPSTTTTFGTGEIIKDALKRGVRSFLIGIGGSATNDAGTGMLRALGFHFLDINEKETDGTGKSLQSIYSIDESRVMAELKNVQFTIACDVNNPFSGPNGAAYVYAPQKGASDKMTKKLDEGMESFRLLIEKEKGIDLNTIPGSGAAGGLGGGFVAFLNAELKPGIEMVLQTIGFEKHLKNADLVITGEGKLDKQTAMGKAPSGILDAASKMNIPVIAIGGSVEDRECLLERGFTSLFSTIPNTMSLKEAMLKETAKRNIIKTTEQIMKSIE
;
A
#
# COMPACT_ATOMS: atom_id res chain seq x y z
N ALA A 1 7.75 0.54 -4.11
CA ALA A 1 8.47 1.73 -4.65
C ALA A 1 9.99 1.59 -4.74
N ALA A 2 10.71 1.21 -3.67
CA ALA A 2 12.18 1.33 -3.64
C ALA A 2 12.96 0.49 -4.67
N VAL A 3 12.38 -0.60 -5.18
CA VAL A 3 13.04 -1.51 -6.14
C VAL A 3 12.25 -1.74 -7.41
N SER A 4 10.92 -1.84 -7.30
CA SER A 4 10.02 -2.04 -8.44
C SER A 4 9.06 -0.86 -8.61
N GLY A 5 9.54 0.37 -8.35
CA GLY A 5 8.71 1.58 -8.32
C GLY A 5 8.76 2.42 -9.58
N LEU A 6 7.67 3.12 -9.85
CA LEU A 6 7.54 4.04 -10.99
C LEU A 6 8.60 5.16 -11.00
N PRO A 7 9.00 5.75 -9.84
CA PRO A 7 10.04 6.79 -9.81
C PRO A 7 11.44 6.34 -10.23
N LEU A 8 11.68 5.02 -10.36
CA LEU A 8 12.97 4.48 -10.80
C LEU A 8 13.11 4.43 -12.33
N LEU A 9 12.02 4.72 -13.06
CA LEU A 9 11.97 4.61 -14.50
C LEU A 9 11.84 5.99 -15.15
N ASN A 10 12.61 6.20 -16.22
CA ASN A 10 12.34 7.25 -17.17
C ASN A 10 11.02 6.96 -17.90
N LYS A 11 10.40 7.99 -18.48
CA LYS A 11 9.09 7.88 -19.11
C LYS A 11 9.08 6.86 -20.26
N GLU A 12 10.19 6.74 -20.97
CA GLU A 12 10.39 5.82 -22.09
C GLU A 12 10.55 4.37 -21.64
N GLU A 13 10.92 4.13 -20.37
CA GLU A 13 11.11 2.81 -19.77
C GLU A 13 9.82 2.27 -19.13
N GLN A 14 8.79 3.11 -19.01
CA GLN A 14 7.50 2.78 -18.40
C GLN A 14 6.70 1.84 -19.29
N ASN A 15 6.90 0.53 -19.07
CA ASN A 15 6.17 -0.53 -19.76
C ASN A 15 5.72 -1.61 -18.77
N PRO A 16 4.44 -1.59 -18.32
CA PRO A 16 3.93 -2.53 -17.33
C PRO A 16 3.83 -3.97 -17.87
N SER A 17 3.97 -4.17 -19.18
CA SER A 17 4.05 -5.52 -19.78
C SER A 17 5.39 -6.20 -19.57
N THR A 18 6.47 -5.46 -19.31
CA THR A 18 7.83 -5.99 -19.21
C THR A 18 8.52 -5.70 -17.88
N THR A 19 8.03 -4.74 -17.10
CA THR A 19 8.52 -4.50 -15.74
C THR A 19 8.21 -5.68 -14.82
N THR A 20 9.07 -5.88 -13.82
CA THR A 20 9.01 -7.05 -12.94
C THR A 20 9.20 -6.69 -11.47
N THR A 21 8.55 -7.48 -10.61
CA THR A 21 8.70 -7.45 -9.16
C THR A 21 9.87 -8.31 -8.65
N PHE A 22 10.70 -8.87 -9.54
CA PHE A 22 11.81 -9.76 -9.18
C PHE A 22 12.71 -9.23 -8.06
N GLY A 23 13.18 -7.98 -8.16
CA GLY A 23 14.02 -7.38 -7.13
C GLY A 23 13.32 -7.21 -5.77
N THR A 24 11.98 -7.15 -5.73
CA THR A 24 11.23 -7.20 -4.45
C THR A 24 11.41 -8.57 -3.79
N GLY A 25 11.35 -9.65 -4.57
CA GLY A 25 11.62 -11.00 -4.07
C GLY A 25 13.08 -11.21 -3.66
N GLU A 26 14.04 -10.56 -4.33
CA GLU A 26 15.46 -10.60 -3.92
C GLU A 26 15.68 -9.96 -2.54
N ILE A 27 15.05 -8.83 -2.25
CA ILE A 27 15.12 -8.22 -0.92
C ILE A 27 14.49 -9.12 0.14
N ILE A 28 13.33 -9.71 -0.14
CA ILE A 28 12.68 -10.66 0.77
C ILE A 28 13.61 -11.85 1.03
N LYS A 29 14.20 -12.42 -0.03
CA LYS A 29 15.16 -13.52 0.06
C LYS A 29 16.38 -13.18 0.91
N ASP A 30 16.95 -12.00 0.75
CA ASP A 30 18.06 -11.55 1.58
C ASP A 30 17.67 -11.43 3.07
N ALA A 31 16.51 -10.83 3.35
CA ALA A 31 15.99 -10.73 4.72
C ALA A 31 15.71 -12.10 5.35
N LEU A 32 15.16 -13.07 4.59
CA LEU A 32 14.94 -14.44 5.04
C LEU A 32 16.24 -15.13 5.43
N LYS A 33 17.30 -14.96 4.62
CA LYS A 33 18.65 -15.49 4.89
C LYS A 33 19.27 -14.89 6.17
N ARG A 34 18.88 -13.67 6.53
CA ARG A 34 19.28 -13.02 7.79
C ARG A 34 18.42 -13.44 9.00
N GLY A 35 17.48 -14.38 8.81
CA GLY A 35 16.63 -14.89 9.89
C GLY A 35 15.34 -14.09 10.14
N VAL A 36 15.00 -13.10 9.28
CA VAL A 36 13.73 -12.37 9.42
C VAL A 36 12.56 -13.31 9.14
N ARG A 37 11.52 -13.26 9.98
CA ARG A 37 10.29 -14.07 9.85
C ARG A 37 8.99 -13.25 9.90
N SER A 38 9.09 -11.94 10.13
CA SER A 38 7.95 -11.03 10.11
C SER A 38 8.25 -9.89 9.16
N PHE A 39 7.39 -9.70 8.17
CA PHE A 39 7.56 -8.73 7.10
C PHE A 39 6.42 -7.72 7.11
N LEU A 40 6.81 -6.45 7.11
CA LEU A 40 5.93 -5.30 6.95
C LEU A 40 6.25 -4.67 5.59
N ILE A 41 5.34 -4.75 4.61
CA ILE A 41 5.66 -4.34 3.24
C ILE A 41 4.65 -3.31 2.72
N GLY A 42 5.15 -2.12 2.39
CA GLY A 42 4.40 -1.13 1.61
C GLY A 42 4.56 -1.37 0.12
N ILE A 43 3.45 -1.61 -0.59
CA ILE A 43 3.45 -1.92 -2.03
C ILE A 43 3.09 -0.73 -2.93
N GLY A 44 2.82 0.44 -2.35
CA GLY A 44 2.52 1.67 -3.09
C GLY A 44 3.61 2.10 -4.10
N GLY A 45 3.19 2.84 -5.13
CA GLY A 45 4.08 3.46 -6.12
C GLY A 45 4.78 2.48 -7.05
N SER A 46 4.18 1.32 -7.34
CA SER A 46 4.74 0.28 -8.22
C SER A 46 4.79 0.70 -9.70
N ALA A 47 5.82 0.27 -10.43
CA ALA A 47 5.88 0.34 -11.90
C ALA A 47 5.25 -0.88 -12.60
N THR A 48 4.95 -1.94 -11.85
CA THR A 48 4.74 -3.30 -12.38
C THR A 48 3.28 -3.65 -12.58
N ASN A 49 3.01 -4.61 -13.48
CA ASN A 49 1.71 -5.29 -13.61
C ASN A 49 1.91 -6.78 -13.94
N ASP A 50 2.74 -7.44 -13.14
CA ASP A 50 3.17 -8.83 -13.32
C ASP A 50 2.52 -9.79 -12.30
N ALA A 51 1.47 -9.36 -11.59
CA ALA A 51 0.79 -10.14 -10.56
C ALA A 51 1.69 -10.66 -9.42
N GLY A 52 2.88 -10.07 -9.23
CA GLY A 52 3.86 -10.56 -8.27
C GLY A 52 4.63 -11.81 -8.72
N THR A 53 4.44 -12.27 -9.96
CA THR A 53 5.15 -13.46 -10.48
C THR A 53 6.66 -13.25 -10.48
N GLY A 54 7.16 -12.06 -10.78
CA GLY A 54 8.59 -11.73 -10.65
C GLY A 54 9.13 -11.98 -9.24
N MET A 55 8.45 -11.43 -8.22
CA MET A 55 8.80 -11.63 -6.80
C MET A 55 8.81 -13.11 -6.44
N LEU A 56 7.77 -13.85 -6.82
CA LEU A 56 7.65 -15.27 -6.53
C LEU A 56 8.75 -16.08 -7.21
N ARG A 57 9.15 -15.74 -8.44
CA ARG A 57 10.30 -16.38 -9.12
C ARG A 57 11.59 -16.23 -8.34
N ALA A 58 11.89 -15.05 -7.81
CA ALA A 58 13.08 -14.83 -6.99
C ALA A 58 13.08 -15.70 -5.70
N LEU A 59 11.89 -16.06 -5.21
CA LEU A 59 11.64 -16.90 -4.05
C LEU A 59 11.55 -18.41 -4.35
N GLY A 60 11.75 -18.82 -5.61
CA GLY A 60 11.83 -20.23 -6.02
C GLY A 60 10.54 -20.83 -6.58
N PHE A 61 9.52 -20.01 -6.85
CA PHE A 61 8.35 -20.44 -7.63
C PHE A 61 8.70 -20.45 -9.12
N HIS A 62 8.27 -21.49 -9.83
CA HIS A 62 8.44 -21.56 -11.28
C HIS A 62 7.08 -21.50 -11.97
N PHE A 63 6.94 -20.62 -12.95
CA PHE A 63 5.73 -20.48 -13.76
C PHE A 63 6.03 -21.01 -15.16
N LEU A 64 5.33 -22.07 -15.55
CA LEU A 64 5.62 -22.81 -16.77
C LEU A 64 4.53 -22.60 -17.82
N ASP A 65 4.93 -22.51 -19.09
CA ASP A 65 4.02 -22.49 -20.22
C ASP A 65 3.51 -23.91 -20.58
N ILE A 66 2.66 -24.01 -21.60
CA ILE A 66 2.10 -25.27 -22.11
C ILE A 66 3.17 -26.27 -22.58
N ASN A 67 4.39 -25.80 -22.87
CA ASN A 67 5.52 -26.61 -23.31
C ASN A 67 6.52 -26.87 -22.17
N GLU A 68 6.11 -26.65 -20.92
CA GLU A 68 6.95 -26.80 -19.71
C GLU A 68 8.17 -25.86 -19.69
N LYS A 69 8.14 -24.75 -20.44
CA LYS A 69 9.19 -23.74 -20.42
C LYS A 69 8.89 -22.65 -19.41
N GLU A 70 9.90 -22.23 -18.68
CA GLU A 70 9.76 -21.15 -17.70
C GLU A 70 9.45 -19.80 -18.39
N THR A 71 8.46 -19.10 -17.87
CA THR A 71 8.11 -17.76 -18.33
C THR A 71 9.04 -16.69 -17.76
N ASP A 72 9.03 -15.49 -18.33
CA ASP A 72 9.83 -14.37 -17.82
C ASP A 72 9.21 -13.68 -16.59
N GLY A 73 8.03 -14.11 -16.11
CA GLY A 73 7.40 -13.58 -14.89
C GLY A 73 7.10 -12.08 -14.99
N THR A 74 6.65 -11.65 -16.17
CA THR A 74 6.23 -10.26 -16.46
C THR A 74 4.77 -10.21 -16.87
N GLY A 75 4.18 -9.01 -16.92
CA GLY A 75 2.77 -8.83 -17.27
C GLY A 75 2.35 -9.47 -18.61
N LYS A 76 3.19 -9.42 -19.65
CA LYS A 76 2.90 -10.06 -20.94
C LYS A 76 2.87 -11.59 -20.88
N SER A 77 3.52 -12.19 -19.89
CA SER A 77 3.67 -13.64 -19.79
C SER A 77 2.53 -14.31 -19.01
N LEU A 78 1.74 -13.52 -18.27
CA LEU A 78 0.67 -14.04 -17.39
C LEU A 78 -0.30 -14.95 -18.13
N GLN A 79 -0.72 -14.58 -19.35
CA GLN A 79 -1.64 -15.36 -20.16
C GLN A 79 -1.06 -16.71 -20.60
N SER A 80 0.27 -16.82 -20.71
CA SER A 80 0.94 -18.06 -21.13
C SER A 80 1.24 -19.02 -19.98
N ILE A 81 1.06 -18.61 -18.72
CA ILE A 81 1.29 -19.48 -17.57
C ILE A 81 0.22 -20.59 -17.58
N TYR A 82 0.68 -21.82 -17.70
CA TYR A 82 -0.15 -23.03 -17.74
C TYR A 82 -0.14 -23.80 -16.42
N SER A 83 1.00 -23.80 -15.70
CA SER A 83 1.15 -24.49 -14.42
C SER A 83 2.15 -23.79 -13.51
N ILE A 84 2.05 -24.07 -12.20
CA ILE A 84 2.91 -23.52 -11.16
C ILE A 84 3.67 -24.66 -10.48
N ASP A 85 5.00 -24.60 -10.51
CA ASP A 85 5.88 -25.52 -9.80
C ASP A 85 6.44 -24.87 -8.53
N GLU A 86 6.10 -25.45 -7.37
CA GLU A 86 6.50 -25.01 -6.04
C GLU A 86 7.60 -25.88 -5.41
N SER A 87 8.12 -26.88 -6.14
CA SER A 87 9.10 -27.86 -5.63
C SER A 87 10.43 -27.23 -5.18
N ARG A 88 10.75 -26.03 -5.69
CA ARG A 88 11.98 -25.29 -5.40
C ARG A 88 11.75 -24.04 -4.55
N VAL A 89 10.55 -23.87 -4.01
CA VAL A 89 10.23 -22.77 -3.10
C VAL A 89 11.12 -22.86 -1.87
N MET A 90 11.67 -21.71 -1.47
CA MET A 90 12.57 -21.61 -0.33
C MET A 90 11.93 -22.16 0.95
N ALA A 91 12.62 -23.09 1.61
CA ALA A 91 12.14 -23.69 2.86
C ALA A 91 11.97 -22.65 3.99
N GLU A 92 12.74 -21.56 3.94
CA GLU A 92 12.70 -20.45 4.88
C GLU A 92 11.41 -19.65 4.84
N LEU A 93 10.58 -19.81 3.79
CA LEU A 93 9.25 -19.20 3.72
C LEU A 93 8.24 -19.88 4.64
N LYS A 94 8.54 -21.08 5.14
CA LYS A 94 7.69 -21.75 6.14
C LYS A 94 7.66 -20.92 7.42
N ASN A 95 6.45 -20.69 7.94
CA ASN A 95 6.19 -19.92 9.17
C ASN A 95 6.66 -18.46 9.11
N VAL A 96 6.63 -17.85 7.92
CA VAL A 96 6.86 -16.41 7.77
C VAL A 96 5.52 -15.68 7.78
N GLN A 97 5.45 -14.59 8.54
CA GLN A 97 4.31 -13.69 8.54
C GLN A 97 4.56 -12.52 7.59
N PHE A 98 3.66 -12.33 6.64
CA PHE A 98 3.64 -11.18 5.75
C PHE A 98 2.42 -10.32 6.04
N THR A 99 2.64 -9.05 6.34
CA THR A 99 1.59 -8.04 6.44
C THR A 99 1.86 -6.96 5.41
N ILE A 100 0.90 -6.71 4.53
CA ILE A 100 1.04 -5.84 3.36
C ILE A 100 0.15 -4.60 3.53
N ALA A 101 0.73 -3.41 3.38
CA ALA A 101 -0.01 -2.17 3.47
C ALA A 101 -0.79 -1.96 2.18
N CYS A 102 -2.11 -2.02 2.27
CA CYS A 102 -3.02 -1.93 1.16
C CYS A 102 -4.19 -1.01 1.52
N ASP A 103 -4.19 0.20 0.92
CA ASP A 103 -5.23 1.22 1.15
C ASP A 103 -6.28 1.26 0.02
N VAL A 104 -6.31 0.24 -0.83
CA VAL A 104 -7.21 0.14 -1.98
C VAL A 104 -7.96 -1.19 -1.97
N ASN A 105 -9.17 -1.21 -2.51
CA ASN A 105 -10.05 -2.39 -2.53
C ASN A 105 -10.19 -3.02 -3.92
N ASN A 106 -9.45 -2.52 -4.91
CA ASN A 106 -9.55 -2.98 -6.28
C ASN A 106 -9.32 -4.50 -6.39
N PRO A 107 -10.20 -5.24 -7.09
CA PRO A 107 -10.03 -6.67 -7.33
C PRO A 107 -8.80 -6.94 -8.19
N PHE A 108 -8.47 -8.22 -8.36
CA PHE A 108 -7.28 -8.63 -9.09
C PHE A 108 -7.39 -8.29 -10.59
N SER A 109 -8.49 -8.69 -11.23
CA SER A 109 -8.78 -8.52 -12.66
C SER A 109 -10.16 -7.92 -12.91
N GLY A 110 -10.46 -7.57 -14.16
CA GLY A 110 -11.74 -7.05 -14.62
C GLY A 110 -11.80 -5.52 -14.68
N PRO A 111 -12.97 -4.92 -14.96
CA PRO A 111 -13.10 -3.50 -15.25
C PRO A 111 -12.60 -2.56 -14.15
N ASN A 112 -12.65 -3.01 -12.89
CA ASN A 112 -12.14 -2.28 -11.72
C ASN A 112 -10.83 -2.86 -11.18
N GLY A 113 -10.25 -3.82 -11.90
CA GLY A 113 -9.06 -4.58 -11.51
C GLY A 113 -7.76 -3.81 -11.72
N ALA A 114 -6.65 -4.46 -11.38
CA ALA A 114 -5.35 -3.81 -11.33
C ALA A 114 -4.91 -3.18 -12.65
N ALA A 115 -5.10 -3.91 -13.76
CA ALA A 115 -4.70 -3.47 -15.08
C ALA A 115 -5.48 -2.23 -15.52
N TYR A 116 -6.81 -2.29 -15.50
CA TYR A 116 -7.66 -1.18 -15.94
C TYR A 116 -7.48 0.10 -15.12
N VAL A 117 -7.31 -0.03 -13.80
CA VAL A 117 -7.25 1.14 -12.91
C VAL A 117 -5.84 1.74 -12.85
N TYR A 118 -4.79 0.91 -12.86
CA TYR A 118 -3.44 1.37 -12.54
C TYR A 118 -2.40 1.19 -13.63
N ALA A 119 -2.64 0.38 -14.68
CA ALA A 119 -1.67 0.25 -15.76
C ALA A 119 -1.51 1.53 -16.61
N PRO A 120 -2.55 2.34 -16.89
CA PRO A 120 -2.41 3.56 -17.70
C PRO A 120 -1.39 4.56 -17.12
N GLN A 121 -1.44 4.81 -15.80
CA GLN A 121 -0.47 5.67 -15.12
C GLN A 121 0.96 5.09 -15.08
N LYS A 122 1.14 3.81 -15.44
CA LYS A 122 2.42 3.12 -15.55
C LYS A 122 2.92 3.02 -17.01
N GLY A 123 2.24 3.65 -17.96
CA GLY A 123 2.61 3.68 -19.38
C GLY A 123 1.83 2.73 -20.30
N ALA A 124 0.77 2.06 -19.83
CA ALA A 124 -0.05 1.21 -20.69
C ALA A 124 -0.97 2.02 -21.62
N SER A 125 -1.04 1.62 -22.89
CA SER A 125 -2.13 1.99 -23.80
C SER A 125 -3.37 1.13 -23.57
N ASP A 126 -4.54 1.54 -24.06
CA ASP A 126 -5.80 0.76 -23.91
C ASP A 126 -5.67 -0.69 -24.40
N LYS A 127 -4.97 -0.90 -25.52
CA LYS A 127 -4.71 -2.23 -26.06
C LYS A 127 -3.81 -3.05 -25.13
N MET A 128 -2.82 -2.42 -24.50
CA MET A 128 -1.94 -3.07 -23.53
C MET A 128 -2.70 -3.39 -22.25
N THR A 129 -3.48 -2.44 -21.74
CA THR A 129 -4.34 -2.60 -20.56
C THR A 129 -5.27 -3.80 -20.70
N LYS A 130 -5.96 -3.92 -21.85
CA LYS A 130 -6.84 -5.07 -22.12
C LYS A 130 -6.07 -6.41 -22.08
N LYS A 131 -4.90 -6.47 -22.73
CA LYS A 131 -4.07 -7.69 -22.73
C LYS A 131 -3.54 -8.05 -21.34
N LEU A 132 -3.15 -7.05 -20.56
CA LEU A 132 -2.71 -7.25 -19.18
C LEU A 132 -3.85 -7.81 -18.33
N ASP A 133 -5.07 -7.27 -18.47
CA ASP A 133 -6.24 -7.77 -17.76
C ASP A 133 -6.61 -9.20 -18.16
N GLU A 134 -6.60 -9.53 -19.45
CA GLU A 134 -6.79 -10.90 -19.96
C GLU A 134 -5.75 -11.88 -19.38
N GLY A 135 -4.49 -11.44 -19.27
CA GLY A 135 -3.43 -12.22 -18.62
C GLY A 135 -3.64 -12.39 -17.12
N MET A 136 -4.05 -11.33 -16.42
CA MET A 136 -4.39 -11.41 -14.99
C MET A 136 -5.58 -12.32 -14.74
N GLU A 137 -6.62 -12.27 -15.57
CA GLU A 137 -7.78 -13.15 -15.47
C GLU A 137 -7.41 -14.62 -15.69
N SER A 138 -6.56 -14.89 -16.70
CA SER A 138 -6.05 -16.25 -16.95
C SER A 138 -5.26 -16.78 -15.75
N PHE A 139 -4.39 -15.95 -15.17
CA PHE A 139 -3.60 -16.33 -14.00
C PHE A 139 -4.46 -16.48 -12.74
N ARG A 140 -5.48 -15.64 -12.55
CA ARG A 140 -6.47 -15.76 -11.47
C ARG A 140 -7.19 -17.10 -11.53
N LEU A 141 -7.69 -17.49 -12.70
CA LEU A 141 -8.37 -18.77 -12.90
C LEU A 141 -7.46 -19.97 -12.62
N LEU A 142 -6.17 -19.86 -12.96
CA LEU A 142 -5.18 -20.88 -12.62
C LEU A 142 -4.99 -21.00 -11.11
N ILE A 143 -4.83 -19.86 -10.40
CA ILE A 143 -4.71 -19.83 -8.93
C ILE A 143 -5.96 -20.40 -8.27
N GLU A 144 -7.15 -20.04 -8.75
CA GLU A 144 -8.42 -20.57 -8.25
C GLU A 144 -8.48 -22.09 -8.41
N LYS A 145 -8.07 -22.61 -9.58
CA LYS A 145 -8.03 -24.04 -9.86
C LYS A 145 -7.01 -24.80 -9.00
N GLU A 146 -5.79 -24.29 -8.87
CA GLU A 146 -4.68 -25.01 -8.19
C GLU A 146 -4.69 -24.83 -6.67
N LYS A 147 -5.16 -23.67 -6.18
CA LYS A 147 -5.11 -23.32 -4.75
C LYS A 147 -6.49 -23.14 -4.11
N GLY A 148 -7.57 -23.08 -4.89
CA GLY A 148 -8.93 -22.84 -4.36
C GLY A 148 -9.16 -21.41 -3.89
N ILE A 149 -8.34 -20.45 -4.35
CA ILE A 149 -8.41 -19.03 -3.93
C ILE A 149 -8.88 -18.18 -5.12
N ASP A 150 -10.07 -17.60 -5.02
CA ASP A 150 -10.50 -16.57 -5.96
C ASP A 150 -10.02 -15.18 -5.51
N LEU A 151 -8.98 -14.67 -6.16
CA LEU A 151 -8.41 -13.37 -5.84
C LEU A 151 -9.38 -12.19 -6.05
N ASN A 152 -10.42 -12.31 -6.87
CA ASN A 152 -11.40 -11.23 -7.04
C ASN A 152 -12.31 -11.06 -5.82
N THR A 153 -12.40 -12.06 -4.93
CA THR A 153 -13.15 -11.97 -3.67
C THR A 153 -12.36 -11.29 -2.55
N ILE A 154 -11.06 -11.07 -2.73
CA ILE A 154 -10.16 -10.49 -1.72
C ILE A 154 -9.97 -9.00 -2.02
N PRO A 155 -10.48 -8.09 -1.17
CA PRO A 155 -10.30 -6.66 -1.35
C PRO A 155 -8.82 -6.29 -1.37
N GLY A 156 -8.40 -5.54 -2.40
CA GLY A 156 -7.03 -5.08 -2.52
C GLY A 156 -6.05 -6.08 -3.15
N SER A 157 -6.53 -7.23 -3.61
CA SER A 157 -5.70 -8.19 -4.36
C SER A 157 -5.09 -7.58 -5.64
N GLY A 158 -5.76 -6.60 -6.25
CA GLY A 158 -5.22 -5.86 -7.39
C GLY A 158 -4.14 -4.84 -7.07
N ALA A 159 -3.86 -4.58 -5.80
CA ALA A 159 -2.90 -3.57 -5.40
C ALA A 159 -1.51 -3.83 -6.00
N ALA A 160 -0.87 -2.74 -6.42
CA ALA A 160 0.46 -2.75 -7.03
C ALA A 160 0.59 -3.69 -8.26
N GLY A 161 -0.45 -3.75 -9.11
CA GLY A 161 -0.41 -4.56 -10.33
C GLY A 161 -0.61 -6.06 -10.07
N GLY A 162 -1.41 -6.40 -9.06
CA GLY A 162 -1.67 -7.77 -8.63
C GLY A 162 -0.64 -8.34 -7.65
N LEU A 163 0.38 -7.57 -7.25
CA LEU A 163 1.36 -8.01 -6.25
C LEU A 163 0.69 -8.33 -4.90
N GLY A 164 -0.35 -7.57 -4.50
CA GLY A 164 -1.16 -7.87 -3.32
C GLY A 164 -1.76 -9.28 -3.37
N GLY A 165 -2.37 -9.65 -4.50
CA GLY A 165 -2.89 -10.99 -4.74
C GLY A 165 -1.81 -12.07 -4.75
N GLY A 166 -0.63 -11.78 -5.31
CA GLY A 166 0.53 -12.67 -5.25
C GLY A 166 1.00 -12.96 -3.81
N PHE A 167 1.06 -11.93 -2.96
CA PHE A 167 1.35 -12.12 -1.53
C PHE A 167 0.28 -12.98 -0.83
N VAL A 168 -1.00 -12.76 -1.10
CA VAL A 168 -2.08 -13.52 -0.47
C VAL A 168 -2.06 -14.99 -0.93
N ALA A 169 -2.08 -15.24 -2.24
CA ALA A 169 -2.23 -16.59 -2.79
C ALA A 169 -1.04 -17.51 -2.52
N PHE A 170 0.18 -16.97 -2.46
CA PHE A 170 1.40 -17.79 -2.39
C PHE A 170 2.16 -17.68 -1.08
N LEU A 171 2.01 -16.56 -0.36
CA LEU A 171 2.75 -16.28 0.87
C LEU A 171 1.84 -16.14 2.09
N ASN A 172 0.54 -16.47 1.95
CA ASN A 172 -0.47 -16.40 3.00
C ASN A 172 -0.44 -15.05 3.76
N ALA A 173 -0.25 -13.97 3.01
CA ALA A 173 -0.11 -12.65 3.57
C ALA A 173 -1.47 -12.04 3.95
N GLU A 174 -1.44 -11.15 4.94
CA GLU A 174 -2.58 -10.34 5.32
C GLU A 174 -2.49 -8.95 4.68
N LEU A 175 -3.55 -8.53 3.99
CA LEU A 175 -3.68 -7.16 3.50
C LEU A 175 -4.33 -6.31 4.59
N LYS A 176 -3.64 -5.25 5.04
CA LYS A 176 -4.15 -4.32 6.04
C LYS A 176 -4.07 -2.87 5.57
N PRO A 177 -4.98 -2.00 6.04
CA PRO A 177 -4.79 -0.56 5.91
C PRO A 177 -3.42 -0.15 6.47
N GLY A 178 -2.71 0.72 5.75
CA GLY A 178 -1.35 1.10 6.10
C GLY A 178 -1.26 1.79 7.47
N ILE A 179 -2.27 2.58 7.84
CA ILE A 179 -2.31 3.21 9.16
C ILE A 179 -2.47 2.19 10.28
N GLU A 180 -3.38 1.21 10.13
CA GLU A 180 -3.59 0.18 11.15
C GLU A 180 -2.31 -0.61 11.39
N MET A 181 -1.64 -0.98 10.30
CA MET A 181 -0.35 -1.65 10.31
C MET A 181 0.71 -0.85 11.11
N VAL A 182 0.84 0.45 10.86
CA VAL A 182 1.81 1.30 11.58
C VAL A 182 1.46 1.39 13.06
N LEU A 183 0.19 1.63 13.41
CA LEU A 183 -0.25 1.76 14.81
C LEU A 183 -0.02 0.47 15.60
N GLN A 184 -0.29 -0.70 15.00
CA GLN A 184 0.00 -2.00 15.60
C GLN A 184 1.50 -2.18 15.83
N THR A 185 2.33 -1.84 14.84
CA THR A 185 3.79 -2.01 14.90
C THR A 185 4.42 -1.18 16.00
N ILE A 186 3.99 0.08 16.17
CA ILE A 186 4.51 0.96 17.24
C ILE A 186 3.83 0.70 18.60
N GLY A 187 2.88 -0.23 18.67
CA GLY A 187 2.13 -0.51 19.89
C GLY A 187 1.30 0.68 20.39
N PHE A 188 0.73 1.47 19.47
CA PHE A 188 0.07 2.74 19.75
C PHE A 188 -0.99 2.65 20.86
N GLU A 189 -1.82 1.60 20.84
CA GLU A 189 -2.87 1.39 21.87
C GLU A 189 -2.31 1.31 23.29
N LYS A 190 -1.06 0.85 23.47
CA LYS A 190 -0.43 0.82 24.80
C LYS A 190 -0.12 2.22 25.31
N HIS A 191 0.23 3.14 24.41
CA HIS A 191 0.50 4.53 24.73
C HIS A 191 -0.77 5.32 25.06
N LEU A 192 -1.92 4.91 24.51
CA LEU A 192 -3.21 5.55 24.78
C LEU A 192 -3.71 5.32 26.21
N LYS A 193 -3.35 4.21 26.88
CA LYS A 193 -3.87 3.86 28.21
C LYS A 193 -3.74 4.94 29.29
N ASN A 194 -2.73 5.80 29.18
CA ASN A 194 -2.45 6.86 30.15
C ASN A 194 -2.54 8.26 29.52
N ALA A 195 -3.15 8.40 28.34
CA ALA A 195 -3.23 9.66 27.64
C ALA A 195 -4.57 10.35 27.93
N ASP A 196 -4.52 11.61 28.36
CA ASP A 196 -5.71 12.46 28.54
C ASP A 196 -6.14 13.15 27.23
N LEU A 197 -5.21 13.26 26.28
CA LEU A 197 -5.38 13.97 25.01
C LEU A 197 -4.44 13.39 23.95
N VAL A 198 -4.92 13.29 22.71
CA VAL A 198 -4.08 12.97 21.54
C VAL A 198 -4.00 14.17 20.61
N ILE A 199 -2.78 14.56 20.23
CA ILE A 199 -2.54 15.55 19.17
C ILE A 199 -1.95 14.81 17.96
N THR A 200 -2.59 14.98 16.80
CA THR A 200 -2.15 14.41 15.53
C THR A 200 -2.11 15.48 14.44
N GLY A 201 -1.69 15.11 13.23
CA GLY A 201 -1.68 16.06 12.12
C GLY A 201 -1.20 15.48 10.80
N GLU A 202 -1.43 16.23 9.73
CA GLU A 202 -0.88 15.97 8.40
C GLU A 202 -0.76 17.28 7.59
N GLY A 203 -0.23 17.21 6.36
CA GLY A 203 -0.03 18.40 5.53
C GLY A 203 -1.32 19.12 5.14
N LYS A 204 -2.39 18.37 4.88
CA LYS A 204 -3.71 18.90 4.54
C LYS A 204 -4.78 17.99 5.15
N LEU A 205 -5.62 18.56 6.01
CA LEU A 205 -6.80 17.90 6.54
C LEU A 205 -7.96 18.15 5.57
N ASP A 206 -8.52 17.10 4.98
CA ASP A 206 -9.62 17.15 4.00
C ASP A 206 -10.51 15.89 4.05
N LYS A 207 -11.48 15.75 3.15
CA LYS A 207 -12.31 14.53 3.06
C LYS A 207 -11.51 13.23 2.97
N GLN A 208 -10.34 13.22 2.34
CA GLN A 208 -9.53 12.00 2.26
C GLN A 208 -8.93 11.64 3.61
N THR A 209 -8.70 12.62 4.50
CA THR A 209 -8.34 12.35 5.89
C THR A 209 -9.36 11.41 6.51
N ALA A 210 -10.65 11.74 6.42
CA ALA A 210 -11.75 10.94 6.98
C ALA A 210 -11.85 9.54 6.36
N MET A 211 -11.33 9.34 5.14
CA MET A 211 -11.37 8.07 4.42
C MET A 211 -10.26 7.08 4.80
N GLY A 212 -9.50 7.34 5.87
CA GLY A 212 -8.56 6.35 6.44
C GLY A 212 -7.08 6.72 6.38
N LYS A 213 -6.74 8.01 6.26
CA LYS A 213 -5.34 8.47 6.45
C LYS A 213 -4.92 8.40 7.92
N ALA A 214 -3.66 8.77 8.17
CA ALA A 214 -3.04 8.67 9.48
C ALA A 214 -3.84 9.32 10.63
N PRO A 215 -4.37 10.56 10.50
CA PRO A 215 -5.17 11.16 11.56
C PRO A 215 -6.44 10.35 11.89
N SER A 216 -7.09 9.73 10.91
CA SER A 216 -8.31 8.95 11.13
C SER A 216 -8.04 7.63 11.85
N GLY A 217 -6.97 6.92 11.51
CA GLY A 217 -6.62 5.71 12.26
C GLY A 217 -6.23 6.02 13.72
N ILE A 218 -5.57 7.16 13.95
CA ILE A 218 -5.29 7.65 15.31
C ILE A 218 -6.59 8.00 16.05
N LEU A 219 -7.52 8.68 15.37
CA LEU A 219 -8.84 9.00 15.92
C LEU A 219 -9.60 7.73 16.29
N ASP A 220 -9.61 6.72 15.43
CA ASP A 220 -10.31 5.45 15.68
C ASP A 220 -9.73 4.69 16.87
N ALA A 221 -8.41 4.67 17.01
CA ALA A 221 -7.74 4.05 18.16
C ALA A 221 -8.05 4.81 19.46
N ALA A 222 -7.97 6.14 19.46
CA ALA A 222 -8.24 6.98 20.62
C ALA A 222 -9.72 6.97 21.05
N SER A 223 -10.64 6.94 20.07
CA SER A 223 -12.09 6.93 20.32
C SER A 223 -12.56 5.67 21.05
N LYS A 224 -11.93 4.51 20.82
CA LYS A 224 -12.20 3.27 21.57
C LYS A 224 -11.96 3.42 23.08
N MET A 225 -11.14 4.40 23.47
CA MET A 225 -10.78 4.69 24.87
C MET A 225 -11.37 6.01 25.36
N ASN A 226 -12.26 6.63 24.57
CA ASN A 226 -12.87 7.94 24.85
C ASN A 226 -11.85 9.07 25.08
N ILE A 227 -10.69 9.02 24.42
CA ILE A 227 -9.65 10.04 24.54
C ILE A 227 -9.89 11.12 23.47
N PRO A 228 -9.99 12.41 23.83
CA PRO A 228 -10.17 13.49 22.86
C PRO A 228 -8.98 13.60 21.90
N VAL A 229 -9.27 13.97 20.64
CA VAL A 229 -8.27 14.04 19.58
C VAL A 229 -8.31 15.40 18.90
N ILE A 230 -7.18 16.09 18.91
CA ILE A 230 -6.99 17.35 18.21
C ILE A 230 -6.11 17.10 16.98
N ALA A 231 -6.54 17.56 15.81
CA ALA A 231 -5.73 17.46 14.60
C ALA A 231 -5.20 18.84 14.16
N ILE A 232 -3.92 18.88 13.80
CA ILE A 232 -3.21 20.06 13.30
C ILE A 232 -2.85 19.81 11.83
N GLY A 233 -3.44 20.60 10.94
CA GLY A 233 -3.19 20.54 9.50
C GLY A 233 -2.30 21.68 9.03
N GLY A 234 -1.48 21.42 8.00
CA GLY A 234 -0.89 22.50 7.20
C GLY A 234 -1.98 23.42 6.67
N SER A 235 -3.01 22.83 6.07
CA SER A 235 -4.32 23.47 5.81
C SER A 235 -5.47 22.59 6.31
N VAL A 236 -6.64 23.19 6.48
CA VAL A 236 -7.88 22.50 6.87
C VAL A 236 -8.98 22.85 5.87
N GLU A 237 -9.50 21.83 5.21
CA GLU A 237 -10.71 21.84 4.39
C GLU A 237 -11.73 20.87 5.00
N ASP A 238 -12.98 20.91 4.53
CA ASP A 238 -14.05 19.97 4.97
C ASP A 238 -14.20 19.85 6.50
N ARG A 239 -14.03 20.97 7.22
CA ARG A 239 -13.96 21.02 8.69
C ARG A 239 -15.13 20.33 9.38
N GLU A 240 -16.34 20.58 8.90
CA GLU A 240 -17.58 20.01 9.46
C GLU A 240 -17.56 18.48 9.42
N CYS A 241 -17.22 17.90 8.26
CA CYS A 241 -17.12 16.45 8.09
C CYS A 241 -16.11 15.81 9.05
N LEU A 242 -14.97 16.46 9.28
CA LEU A 242 -13.95 15.97 10.20
C LEU A 242 -14.38 16.09 11.67
N LEU A 243 -15.09 17.16 12.04
CA LEU A 243 -15.66 17.28 13.39
C LEU A 243 -16.76 16.24 13.63
N GLU A 244 -17.65 16.04 12.66
CA GLU A 244 -18.69 14.99 12.69
C GLU A 244 -18.09 13.57 12.81
N ARG A 245 -16.90 13.37 12.24
CA ARG A 245 -16.17 12.10 12.35
C ARG A 245 -15.66 11.80 13.76
N GLY A 246 -15.54 12.82 14.61
CA GLY A 246 -15.17 12.67 16.03
C GLY A 246 -13.92 13.43 16.47
N PHE A 247 -13.26 14.21 15.60
CA PHE A 247 -12.18 15.08 16.06
C PHE A 247 -12.73 16.14 17.01
N THR A 248 -12.07 16.32 18.16
CA THR A 248 -12.46 17.31 19.17
C THR A 248 -12.27 18.74 18.65
N SER A 249 -11.16 18.99 17.96
CA SER A 249 -10.91 20.26 17.28
C SER A 249 -9.86 20.12 16.20
N LEU A 250 -9.87 21.09 15.27
CA LEU A 250 -9.03 21.11 14.09
C LEU A 250 -8.33 22.47 13.99
N PHE A 251 -7.03 22.50 13.74
CA PHE A 251 -6.27 23.75 13.62
C PHE A 251 -5.46 23.78 12.33
N SER A 252 -5.48 24.95 11.66
CA SER A 252 -4.56 25.22 10.57
C SER A 252 -3.29 25.86 11.14
N THR A 253 -2.13 25.46 10.64
CA THR A 253 -0.85 26.06 11.03
C THR A 253 -0.61 27.41 10.35
N ILE A 254 -1.34 27.74 9.29
CA ILE A 254 -1.14 28.99 8.54
C ILE A 254 -1.81 30.16 9.28
N PRO A 255 -1.04 31.13 9.83
CA PRO A 255 -1.58 32.15 10.71
C PRO A 255 -2.21 33.35 9.97
N ASN A 256 -1.84 33.55 8.71
CA ASN A 256 -2.27 34.64 7.84
C ASN A 256 -2.02 34.26 6.37
N THR A 257 -2.48 35.09 5.43
CA THR A 257 -2.22 34.88 4.00
C THR A 257 -0.73 34.74 3.73
N MET A 258 -0.33 33.59 3.21
CA MET A 258 1.05 33.21 2.93
C MET A 258 1.08 32.40 1.64
N SER A 259 2.14 32.56 0.83
CA SER A 259 2.28 31.74 -0.38
C SER A 259 2.61 30.28 -0.01
N LEU A 260 2.22 29.32 -0.85
CA LEU A 260 2.57 27.91 -0.65
C LEU A 260 4.09 27.71 -0.54
N LYS A 261 4.86 28.46 -1.33
CA LYS A 261 6.34 28.41 -1.31
C LYS A 261 6.90 28.78 0.06
N GLU A 262 6.39 29.85 0.67
CA GLU A 262 6.80 30.29 2.00
C GLU A 262 6.34 29.32 3.08
N ALA A 263 5.11 28.81 2.99
CA ALA A 263 4.55 27.84 3.93
C ALA A 263 5.34 26.53 3.97
N MET A 264 5.85 26.09 2.81
CA MET A 264 6.65 24.87 2.68
C MET A 264 8.12 25.03 3.12
N LEU A 265 8.58 26.25 3.42
CA LEU A 265 9.91 26.43 4.00
C LEU A 265 9.95 25.77 5.39
N LYS A 266 10.93 24.88 5.60
CA LYS A 266 11.07 24.07 6.83
C LYS A 266 10.98 24.91 8.11
N GLU A 267 11.69 26.04 8.16
CA GLU A 267 11.70 26.92 9.33
C GLU A 267 10.35 27.61 9.54
N THR A 268 9.66 27.99 8.46
CA THR A 268 8.31 28.56 8.52
C THR A 268 7.31 27.54 9.04
N ALA A 269 7.26 26.34 8.44
CA ALA A 269 6.36 25.26 8.83
C ALA A 269 6.59 24.87 10.31
N LYS A 270 7.84 24.66 10.71
CA LYS A 270 8.20 24.31 12.09
C LYS A 270 7.75 25.39 13.08
N ARG A 271 8.07 26.66 12.81
CA ARG A 271 7.66 27.79 13.66
C ARG A 271 6.14 27.87 13.79
N ASN A 272 5.42 27.66 12.69
CA ASN A 272 3.96 27.72 12.66
C ASN A 272 3.35 26.56 13.47
N ILE A 273 3.84 25.33 13.30
CA ILE A 273 3.41 24.16 14.10
C ILE A 273 3.62 24.43 15.60
N ILE A 274 4.79 24.95 15.99
CA ILE A 274 5.09 25.27 17.40
C ILE A 274 4.08 26.28 17.94
N LYS A 275 3.89 27.41 17.24
CA LYS A 275 2.97 28.47 17.69
C LYS A 275 1.52 27.99 17.81
N THR A 276 1.04 27.25 16.82
CA THR A 276 -0.32 26.68 16.87
C THR A 276 -0.46 25.72 18.04
N THR A 277 0.52 24.84 18.25
CA THR A 277 0.50 23.90 19.39
C THR A 277 0.55 24.61 20.73
N GLU A 278 1.39 25.64 20.90
CA GLU A 278 1.44 26.46 22.11
C GLU A 278 0.10 27.14 22.42
N GLN A 279 -0.57 27.67 21.39
CA GLN A 279 -1.89 28.29 21.54
C GLN A 279 -2.96 27.28 21.95
N ILE A 280 -2.94 26.08 21.37
CA ILE A 280 -3.84 24.99 21.74
C ILE A 280 -3.63 24.63 23.22
N MET A 281 -2.39 24.38 23.64
CA MET A 281 -2.13 23.96 25.02
C MET A 281 -2.54 25.03 26.04
N LYS A 282 -2.25 26.31 25.77
CA LYS A 282 -2.69 27.44 26.61
C LYS A 282 -4.21 27.63 26.70
N SER A 283 -4.97 27.04 25.78
CA SER A 283 -6.44 27.11 25.77
C SER A 283 -7.12 25.93 26.48
N ILE A 284 -6.35 24.91 26.85
CA ILE A 284 -6.84 23.69 27.52
C ILE A 284 -6.45 23.68 29.02
N GLU A 285 -5.49 24.53 29.43
CA GLU A 285 -5.24 24.91 30.83
C GLU A 285 -6.35 25.80 31.41
#